data_AF-A0A7C1WKY8-F1
#
_entry.id   AF-A0A7C1WKY8-F1
#
_cell.length_a   1.000
_cell.length_b   1.000
_cell.length_c   1.000
_cell.angle_alpha   90.00
_cell.angle_beta   90.00
_cell.angle_gamma   90.00
#
_symmetry.space_group_name_H-M   'P 1'
#
loop_
_entity.id
_entity.type
_entity.pdbx_description
1 polymer ?
#
loop_
_entity_poly.entity_id
_entity_poly.type
_entity_poly.pdbx_seq_one_letter_code
_entity_poly.pdbx_strand_id
1 'polypeptide(L)'
;MDLKLFASTFIAIFLAELGDKTQLATFSLAASSEKRWAIFLGASLALIASTLIGVTVGGFVMNIVPPEYMRMGAGLLFILLGIAMIMGKL
;
A
#
# COMPACT_ATOMS: atom_id res chain seq x y z
N MET A 1 -7.73 -19.18 12.11
CA MET A 1 -7.38 -17.79 11.77
C MET A 1 -8.04 -16.89 12.80
N ASP A 2 -7.28 -16.07 13.51
CA ASP A 2 -7.84 -15.11 14.47
C ASP A 2 -8.64 -14.05 13.73
N LEU A 3 -9.98 -14.13 13.80
CA LEU A 3 -10.88 -13.17 13.15
C LEU A 3 -10.59 -11.73 13.58
N LYS A 4 -10.12 -11.55 14.83
CA LYS A 4 -9.68 -10.27 15.37
C LYS A 4 -8.48 -9.71 14.61
N LEU A 5 -7.49 -10.54 14.31
CA LEU A 5 -6.28 -10.14 13.56
C LEU A 5 -6.62 -9.79 12.11
N PHE A 6 -7.52 -10.56 11.49
CA PHE A 6 -8.02 -10.26 10.15
C PHE A 6 -8.76 -8.93 10.11
N ALA A 7 -9.72 -8.72 11.00
CA ALA A 7 -10.51 -7.50 11.03
C ALA A 7 -9.65 -6.26 11.34
N SER A 8 -8.71 -6.34 12.29
CA SER A 8 -7.83 -5.22 12.61
C SER A 8 -6.93 -4.85 11.44
N THR A 9 -6.32 -5.84 10.78
CA THR A 9 -5.44 -5.63 9.63
C THR A 9 -6.23 -5.08 8.45
N PHE A 10 -7.42 -5.63 8.17
CA PHE A 10 -8.30 -5.15 7.11
C PHE A 10 -8.69 -3.68 7.34
N ILE A 11 -9.19 -3.33 8.52
CA ILE A 11 -9.62 -1.96 8.82
C ILE A 11 -8.43 -1.00 8.76
N ALA A 12 -7.27 -1.39 9.30
CA ALA A 12 -6.07 -0.56 9.29
C ALA A 12 -5.60 -0.25 7.87
N ILE A 13 -5.47 -1.28 7.01
CA ILE A 13 -5.05 -1.11 5.62
C ILE A 13 -6.12 -0.36 4.81
N PHE A 14 -7.39 -0.71 5.00
CA PHE A 14 -8.49 -0.05 4.30
C PHE A 14 -8.51 1.46 4.58
N LEU A 15 -8.41 1.86 5.85
CA LEU A 15 -8.34 3.28 6.21
C LEU A 15 -7.05 3.96 5.72
N ALA A 16 -5.92 3.25 5.72
CA ALA A 16 -4.65 3.80 5.25
C ALA A 16 -4.64 4.05 3.73
N GLU A 17 -5.30 3.19 2.95
CA GLU A 17 -5.36 3.26 1.49
C GLU A 17 -6.50 4.17 0.98
N LEU A 18 -7.51 4.44 1.81
CA LEU A 18 -8.69 5.22 1.41
C LEU A 18 -8.33 6.64 0.97
N GLY A 19 -8.66 6.98 -0.27
CA GLY A 19 -8.48 8.32 -0.82
C GLY A 19 -7.06 8.61 -1.33
N ASP A 20 -6.21 7.60 -1.47
CA ASP A 20 -4.90 7.78 -2.08
C ASP A 20 -4.99 8.18 -3.58
N LYS A 21 -3.92 8.81 -4.07
CA LYS A 21 -3.75 9.22 -5.47
C LYS A 21 -4.02 8.08 -6.45
N THR A 22 -3.64 6.85 -6.11
CA THR A 22 -3.89 5.66 -6.95
C THR A 22 -5.39 5.35 -7.10
N GLN A 23 -6.18 5.52 -6.04
CA GLN A 23 -7.63 5.33 -6.07
C GLN A 23 -8.31 6.43 -6.89
N LEU A 24 -7.91 7.69 -6.72
CA LEU A 24 -8.43 8.81 -7.51
C LEU A 24 -8.10 8.66 -9.00
N ALA A 25 -6.88 8.22 -9.33
CA ALA A 25 -6.48 7.93 -10.70
C ALA A 25 -7.32 6.78 -11.31
N THR A 26 -7.53 5.71 -10.56
CA THR A 26 -8.37 4.57 -10.99
C THR A 26 -9.82 5.00 -11.19
N PHE A 27 -10.36 5.82 -10.28
CA PHE A 27 -11.70 6.37 -10.37
C PHE A 27 -11.87 7.27 -11.59
N SER A 28 -10.91 8.17 -11.85
CA SER A 28 -10.89 9.04 -13.03
C SER A 28 -10.81 8.23 -14.34
N LEU A 29 -9.99 7.18 -14.37
CA LEU A 29 -9.88 6.28 -15.52
C LEU A 29 -11.19 5.50 -15.75
N ALA A 30 -11.83 5.03 -14.68
CA ALA A 30 -13.12 4.36 -14.76
C ALA A 30 -14.25 5.31 -15.21
N ALA A 31 -14.20 6.58 -14.79
CA ALA A 31 -15.18 7.59 -15.17
C ALA A 31 -15.06 8.01 -16.64
N SER A 32 -13.83 8.03 -17.19
CA SER A 32 -13.54 8.46 -18.56
C SER A 32 -13.59 7.34 -19.61
N SER A 33 -13.77 6.08 -19.20
CA SER A 33 -13.76 4.92 -20.09
C SER A 33 -15.05 4.10 -20.02
N GLU A 34 -15.48 3.53 -21.14
CA GLU A 34 -16.65 2.63 -21.17
C GLU A 34 -16.36 1.27 -20.51
N LYS A 35 -15.08 0.90 -20.37
CA LYS A 35 -14.64 -0.41 -19.86
C LYS A 35 -14.44 -0.44 -18.34
N ARG A 36 -15.42 0.05 -17.57
CA ARG A 36 -15.38 0.17 -16.10
C ARG A 36 -15.00 -1.12 -15.39
N TRP A 37 -15.55 -2.25 -15.83
CA TRP A 37 -15.28 -3.57 -15.25
C TRP A 37 -13.84 -4.04 -15.48
N ALA A 38 -13.27 -3.77 -16.67
CA ALA A 38 -11.89 -4.14 -16.96
C ALA A 38 -10.91 -3.31 -16.10
N ILE A 39 -11.20 -2.03 -15.90
CA ILE A 39 -10.41 -1.14 -15.04
C ILE A 39 -10.50 -1.58 -13.58
N PHE A 40 -11.71 -1.90 -13.10
CA PHE A 40 -11.91 -2.42 -11.75
C PHE A 40 -11.10 -3.71 -11.50
N LEU A 41 -11.20 -4.67 -12.42
CA LEU A 41 -10.47 -5.93 -12.31
C LEU A 41 -8.95 -5.72 -12.40
N GLY A 42 -8.48 -4.88 -13.33
CA GLY A 42 -7.06 -4.57 -13.49
C GLY A 42 -6.47 -3.92 -12.24
N ALA A 43 -7.13 -2.89 -11.70
CA ALA A 43 -6.70 -2.20 -10.49
C ALA A 43 -6.76 -3.11 -9.26
N SER A 44 -7.80 -3.94 -9.14
CA SER A 44 -7.94 -4.90 -8.04
C SER A 44 -6.85 -5.96 -8.08
N LEU A 45 -6.56 -6.52 -9.26
CA LEU A 45 -5.48 -7.49 -9.44
C LEU A 45 -4.11 -6.86 -9.16
N ALA A 46 -3.89 -5.63 -9.61
CA ALA A 46 -2.65 -4.90 -9.32
C ALA A 46 -2.46 -4.70 -7.81
N LEU A 47 -3.50 -4.30 -7.07
CA LEU A 47 -3.47 -4.12 -5.63
C LEU A 47 -3.21 -5.43 -4.89
N ILE A 48 -3.89 -6.51 -5.28
CA ILE A 48 -3.68 -7.84 -4.69
C ILE A 48 -2.25 -8.30 -4.94
N ALA A 49 -1.75 -8.15 -6.17
CA ALA A 49 -0.40 -8.57 -6.53
C ALA A 49 0.67 -7.77 -5.78
N SER A 50 0.56 -6.44 -5.73
CA SER A 50 1.52 -5.58 -5.03
C SER A 50 1.53 -5.88 -3.52
N THR A 51 0.36 -6.06 -2.91
CA THR A 51 0.21 -6.40 -1.49
C THR A 51 0.79 -7.78 -1.20
N LEU A 52 0.51 -8.77 -2.06
CA LEU A 52 1.02 -10.13 -1.90
C LEU A 52 2.55 -10.15 -1.95
N ILE A 53 3.15 -9.44 -2.91
CA ILE A 53 4.61 -9.31 -3.00
C ILE A 53 5.15 -8.61 -1.75
N GLY A 54 4.54 -7.50 -1.32
CA GLY A 54 4.97 -6.75 -0.14
C GLY A 54 4.93 -7.59 1.14
N VAL A 55 3.85 -8.32 1.39
CA VAL A 55 3.69 -9.15 2.58
C VAL A 55 4.59 -10.38 2.55
N THR A 56 4.74 -11.05 1.40
CA THR A 56 5.62 -12.23 1.28
C THR A 56 7.09 -11.88 1.46
N VAL A 57 7.55 -10.84 0.76
CA VAL A 57 8.93 -10.35 0.88
C VAL A 57 9.17 -9.76 2.28
N GLY A 58 8.26 -8.92 2.77
CA GLY A 58 8.36 -8.33 4.11
C GLY A 58 8.40 -9.39 5.22
N GLY A 59 7.55 -10.42 5.12
CA GLY A 59 7.56 -11.56 6.03
C GLY A 59 8.88 -12.33 6.01
N PHE A 60 9.46 -12.53 4.83
CA PHE A 60 10.78 -13.15 4.72
C PHE A 60 11.88 -12.31 5.37
N VAL A 61 11.89 -10.99 5.12
CA VAL A 61 12.88 -10.07 5.67
C VAL A 61 12.79 -9.99 7.20
N MET A 62 11.58 -10.05 7.77
CA MET A 62 11.38 -10.06 9.23
C MET A 62 12.00 -11.28 9.93
N ASN A 63 12.24 -12.39 9.22
CA ASN A 63 12.92 -13.55 9.81
C ASN A 63 14.44 -13.37 9.88
N ILE A 64 15.00 -12.41 9.13
CA ILE A 64 16.45 -12.20 9.00
C ILE A 64 16.87 -10.94 9.76
N VAL A 65 16.04 -9.91 9.74
CA VAL A 65 16.36 -8.58 10.27
C VAL A 65 15.62 -8.35 11.60
N PRO A 66 16.33 -7.97 12.68
CA PRO A 66 15.69 -7.64 13.94
C PRO A 66 14.66 -6.50 13.80
N PRO A 67 13.51 -6.58 14.51
CA PRO A 67 12.42 -5.60 14.37
C PRO A 67 12.81 -4.15 14.63
N GLU A 68 13.78 -3.88 15.50
CA GLU A 68 14.26 -2.51 15.77
C GLU A 68 14.88 -1.86 14.54
N TYR A 69 15.71 -2.58 13.78
CA TYR A 69 16.32 -2.05 12.56
C TYR A 69 15.27 -1.80 11.48
N MET A 70 14.27 -2.67 11.37
CA MET A 70 13.15 -2.46 10.45
C MET A 70 12.38 -1.19 10.78
N ARG A 71 12.09 -0.97 12.08
CA ARG A 71 11.36 0.22 12.56
C ARG A 71 12.16 1.50 12.34
N MET A 72 13.45 1.50 12.65
CA MET A 72 14.33 2.65 12.42
C MET A 72 14.48 2.95 10.93
N GLY A 73 14.68 1.92 10.10
CA GLY A 73 14.78 2.06 8.65
C GLY A 73 13.52 2.65 8.03
N ALA A 74 12.33 2.12 8.39
CA ALA A 74 11.05 2.66 7.93
C ALA A 74 10.88 4.13 8.34
N GLY A 75 11.16 4.47 9.61
CA GLY A 75 11.05 5.85 10.10
C GLY A 75 11.98 6.83 9.36
N LEU A 76 13.24 6.45 9.17
CA LEU A 76 14.21 7.24 8.39
C LEU A 76 13.74 7.45 6.95
N LEU A 77 13.21 6.40 6.32
CA LEU A 77 12.72 6.46 4.95
C LEU A 77 11.50 7.39 4.82
N PHE A 78 10.57 7.34 5.78
CA PHE A 78 9.45 8.28 5.86
C PHE A 78 9.90 9.74 6.05
N ILE A 79 10.90 9.98 6.90
CA ILE A 79 11.47 11.33 7.10
C ILE A 79 12.09 11.84 5.78
N LEU A 80 12.89 11.00 5.11
CA LEU A 80 13.53 11.35 3.84
C LEU A 80 12.50 11.66 2.75
N LEU A 81 11.46 10.82 2.62
CA LEU A 81 10.37 11.07 1.68
C LEU A 81 9.60 12.35 2.03
N GLY A 82 9.33 12.60 3.31
CA GLY A 82 8.69 13.83 3.77
C GLY A 82 9.51 15.08 3.44
N ILE A 83 10.83 15.05 3.66
CA ILE A 83 11.73 16.14 3.26
C ILE A 83 11.72 16.31 1.74
N ALA A 84 11.83 15.21 0.97
CA ALA A 84 11.82 15.27 -0.49
C ALA A 84 10.52 15.87 -1.04
N MET A 85 9.37 15.55 -0.43
CA MET A 85 8.07 16.10 -0.76
C MET A 85 7.99 17.60 -0.45
N ILE A 86 8.51 18.05 0.69
CA ILE A 86 8.56 19.49 1.04
C ILE A 86 9.46 20.26 0.07
N MET A 87 10.57 19.66 -0.37
CA MET A 87 11.47 20.25 -1.37
C MET A 87 10.91 20.21 -2.81
N GLY A 88 9.71 19.64 -3.03
CA GLY A 88 9.09 19.54 -4.35
C GLY A 88 9.82 18.61 -5.32
N LYS A 89 10.65 17.69 -4.80
CA LYS A 89 11.31 16.65 -5.61
C LYS A 89 10.42 15.41 -5.81
N LEU A 90 9.29 15.36 -5.13
CA LEU A 90 8.26 14.33 -5.16
C LEU A 90 6.87 14.99 -5.16
#